data_AF-A0A5A7RMU3-F1
#
_entry.id   AF-A0A5A7RMU3-F1
#
_cell.length_a   1.000
_cell.length_b   1.000
_cell.length_c   1.000
_cell.angle_alpha   90.00
_cell.angle_beta   90.00
_cell.angle_gamma   90.00
#
_symmetry.space_group_name_H-M   'P 1'
#
loop_
_entity.id
_entity.type
_entity.pdbx_description
1 polymer ?
#
loop_
_entity_poly.entity_id
_entity_poly.type
_entity_poly.pdbx_seq_one_letter_code
_entity_poly.pdbx_strand_id
1 'polypeptide(L)'
;MKKPFAILVLFLFLTNFSYGSSQQKKPESYAQLVSWYKELEQKYPGYIEIFKANELYGLGKVDGGYDLYYVRITNESLGFHKPEVLFLGSPHGDETVGTIGLYWFAKWLMDELSHGNEWIKWLIDNREIYIEVSHNPYGFDNRQRWDANEWDLNREADYDWRGYNSELWGSVNGKTLWQFIEHHAIRVGVDFHGGARMILYPWSSTHENIEAKSPFSEKKYAYAPPDFYFYHTACLRLGEYMGKYGGKLDESNVGTIPTTIGYEAPGCISAWAYGANIRANPAEDRYVNDEIYGNYNGCGIFWISPEMSVIKDPPEWQFGDENSGYISEVIKLAIHQTDLAQPYLRWVEPANNSFVYGNVDLKWQVYGCLVAEETYIIYSFSGNPLEDGIKGEVHDEYSGKYRGGTYWDGKIWEESIEIPEEATDIYAIAVAKVDGIYGNCIAPQEYGENSYLRIIKERTNESYHEVLNTSDGIEVIEGHIWWRSPILHLKVGGIVEPREGYLYAMGKEIAEIGKTIIIGKMNVRVMGDYEKVDFYIDNELKFEDSLPPFEWQINNTIGKHEIKVKMYHRGGEEEDKVKAFLFILN
;
A
#
# COMPACT_ATOMS: atom_id res chain seq x y z
N MET A 1 -67.03 6.39 26.51
CA MET A 1 -66.28 7.26 25.58
C MET A 1 -64.97 7.66 26.24
N LYS A 2 -63.89 6.94 25.94
CA LYS A 2 -62.51 7.26 26.35
C LYS A 2 -61.72 7.47 25.06
N LYS A 3 -61.11 8.64 24.87
CA LYS A 3 -60.23 8.93 23.73
C LYS A 3 -58.82 8.42 24.03
N PRO A 4 -58.13 7.76 23.08
CA PRO A 4 -56.80 7.22 23.30
C PRO A 4 -55.73 8.30 23.12
N PHE A 5 -54.67 8.18 23.92
CA PHE A 5 -53.42 8.91 23.79
C PHE A 5 -52.60 8.23 22.68
N ALA A 6 -52.35 8.91 21.57
CA ALA A 6 -51.45 8.44 20.53
C ALA A 6 -50.01 8.81 20.93
N ILE A 7 -49.18 7.80 21.15
CA ILE A 7 -47.74 7.94 21.36
C ILE A 7 -47.10 8.20 19.99
N LEU A 8 -46.54 9.40 19.83
CA LEU A 8 -45.75 9.80 18.68
C LEU A 8 -44.36 9.15 18.81
N VAL A 9 -44.11 8.08 18.06
CA VAL A 9 -42.76 7.49 17.92
C VAL A 9 -41.96 8.40 16.99
N LEU A 10 -41.01 9.14 17.55
CA LEU A 10 -40.06 9.96 16.81
C LEU A 10 -38.98 9.02 16.23
N PHE A 11 -39.06 8.73 14.93
CA PHE A 11 -37.95 8.11 14.20
C PHE A 11 -36.85 9.16 14.03
N LEU A 12 -35.78 9.05 14.83
CA LEU A 12 -34.52 9.74 14.58
C LEU A 12 -33.82 9.07 13.39
N PHE A 13 -34.06 9.60 12.19
CA PHE A 13 -33.10 9.45 11.10
C PHE A 13 -31.85 10.25 11.47
N LEU A 14 -30.80 9.57 11.91
CA LEU A 14 -29.44 10.12 11.88
C LEU A 14 -29.00 10.16 10.42
N THR A 15 -29.40 11.20 9.70
CA THR A 15 -28.66 11.62 8.52
C THR A 15 -27.38 12.27 9.02
N ASN A 16 -26.25 11.56 8.87
CA ASN A 16 -24.93 12.18 8.89
C ASN A 16 -24.86 13.16 7.71
N PHE A 17 -25.37 14.37 7.90
CA PHE A 17 -24.90 15.50 7.11
C PHE A 17 -23.46 15.74 7.53
N SER A 18 -22.53 15.19 6.74
CA SER A 18 -21.17 15.71 6.68
C SER A 18 -21.28 17.23 6.51
N TYR A 19 -20.86 17.96 7.52
CA TYR A 19 -20.55 19.38 7.37
C TYR A 19 -19.34 19.42 6.43
N GLY A 20 -19.60 19.58 5.14
CA GLY A 20 -18.55 19.84 4.17
C GLY A 20 -17.83 21.11 4.57
N SER A 21 -16.66 20.97 5.20
CA SER A 21 -15.82 22.13 5.47
C SER A 21 -15.41 22.71 4.13
N SER A 22 -15.67 23.99 3.90
CA SER A 22 -15.16 24.75 2.76
C SER A 22 -13.65 25.00 2.94
N GLN A 23 -12.87 23.95 3.16
CA GLN A 23 -11.43 24.03 3.25
C GLN A 23 -10.92 24.32 1.84
N GLN A 24 -10.18 25.43 1.71
CA GLN A 24 -9.45 25.77 0.50
C GLN A 24 -8.64 24.56 0.03
N LYS A 25 -8.86 24.12 -1.22
CA LYS A 25 -8.22 22.91 -1.75
C LYS A 25 -6.90 23.21 -2.46
N LYS A 26 -6.77 24.40 -3.05
CA LYS A 26 -5.57 24.83 -3.76
C LYS A 26 -4.81 25.87 -2.93
N PRO A 27 -3.49 25.71 -2.75
CA PRO A 27 -2.68 26.75 -2.16
C PRO A 27 -2.56 27.94 -3.13
N GLU A 28 -2.47 29.15 -2.59
CA GLU A 28 -2.21 30.39 -3.33
C GLU A 28 -0.74 30.52 -3.75
N SER A 29 0.16 29.81 -3.06
CA SER A 29 1.61 29.78 -3.32
C SER A 29 2.27 28.51 -2.79
N TYR A 30 3.47 28.22 -3.26
CA TYR A 30 4.36 27.18 -2.77
C TYR A 30 4.65 27.36 -1.28
N ALA A 31 4.88 28.59 -0.83
CA ALA A 31 5.08 28.88 0.59
C ALA A 31 3.87 28.47 1.44
N GLN A 32 2.65 28.69 0.94
CA GLN A 32 1.43 28.23 1.61
C GLN A 32 1.34 26.71 1.61
N LEU A 33 1.62 26.03 0.49
CA LEU A 33 1.63 24.56 0.42
C LEU A 33 2.62 23.95 1.43
N VAL A 34 3.83 24.49 1.51
CA VAL A 34 4.85 24.07 2.50
C VAL A 34 4.34 24.32 3.93
N SER A 35 3.62 25.42 4.18
CA SER A 35 3.06 25.68 5.52
C SER A 35 2.03 24.62 5.94
N TRP A 36 1.21 24.14 5.00
CA TRP A 36 0.26 23.07 5.28
C TRP A 36 0.94 21.75 5.66
N TYR A 37 2.03 21.39 4.98
CA TYR A 37 2.83 20.23 5.39
C TYR A 37 3.43 20.42 6.79
N LYS A 38 3.98 21.60 7.09
CA LYS A 38 4.53 21.90 8.44
C LYS A 38 3.48 21.81 9.54
N GLU A 39 2.23 22.14 9.25
CA GLU A 39 1.11 21.91 10.18
C GLU A 39 0.85 20.41 10.40
N LEU A 40 0.97 19.57 9.35
CA LEU A 40 0.88 18.11 9.50
C LEU A 40 2.04 17.54 10.31
N GLU A 41 3.27 17.97 10.06
CA GLU A 41 4.46 17.59 10.85
C GLU A 41 4.26 17.91 12.34
N GLN A 42 3.80 19.12 12.68
CA GLN A 42 3.52 19.50 14.07
C GLN A 42 2.43 18.64 14.72
N LYS A 43 1.42 18.22 13.95
CA LYS A 43 0.32 17.39 14.45
C LYS A 43 0.71 15.92 14.57
N TYR A 44 1.60 15.43 13.71
CA TYR A 44 2.02 14.04 13.62
C TYR A 44 3.56 13.89 13.63
N PRO A 45 4.27 14.39 14.65
CA PRO A 45 5.73 14.46 14.66
C PRO A 45 6.42 13.09 14.79
N GLY A 46 5.68 12.03 15.11
CA GLY A 46 6.17 10.66 15.10
C GLY A 46 6.02 9.95 13.74
N TYR A 47 5.42 10.63 12.76
CA TYR A 47 5.13 10.05 11.44
C TYR A 47 5.60 10.89 10.25
N ILE A 48 5.67 12.21 10.41
CA ILE A 48 5.98 13.14 9.32
C ILE A 48 7.22 13.95 9.71
N GLU A 49 8.18 14.03 8.79
CA GLU A 49 9.36 14.88 8.88
C GLU A 49 9.50 15.70 7.59
N ILE A 50 9.81 16.99 7.71
CA ILE A 50 10.00 17.89 6.58
C ILE A 50 11.41 18.46 6.60
N PHE A 51 12.12 18.31 5.48
CA PHE A 51 13.49 18.80 5.34
C PHE A 51 13.71 19.47 3.99
N LYS A 52 14.82 20.17 3.87
CA LYS A 52 15.25 20.87 2.65
C LYS A 52 16.33 20.05 1.97
N ALA A 53 15.99 19.26 0.95
CA ALA A 53 16.94 18.36 0.31
C ALA A 53 18.09 19.12 -0.38
N ASN A 54 17.79 20.27 -1.00
CA ASN A 54 18.80 21.12 -1.64
C ASN A 54 19.87 21.62 -0.64
N GLU A 55 19.47 21.96 0.58
CA GLU A 55 20.38 22.38 1.65
C GLU A 55 21.13 21.19 2.26
N LEU A 56 20.45 20.05 2.43
CA LEU A 56 21.06 18.80 2.91
C LEU A 56 22.24 18.38 2.02
N TYR A 57 22.10 18.51 0.70
CA TYR A 57 23.14 18.20 -0.28
C TYR A 57 24.09 19.36 -0.59
N GLY A 58 23.96 20.50 0.10
CA GLY A 58 24.87 21.65 -0.07
C GLY A 58 24.79 22.32 -1.45
N LEU A 59 23.65 22.19 -2.15
CA LEU A 59 23.43 22.72 -3.49
C LEU A 59 22.96 24.19 -3.48
N GLY A 60 22.57 24.68 -2.30
CA GLY A 60 22.01 26.02 -2.13
C GLY A 60 20.58 26.12 -2.66
N LYS A 61 20.10 27.34 -2.86
CA LYS A 61 18.71 27.59 -3.28
C LYS A 61 18.54 27.47 -4.79
N VAL A 62 17.34 27.05 -5.19
CA VAL A 62 16.87 27.12 -6.57
C VAL A 62 16.82 28.58 -7.02
N ASP A 63 17.12 28.82 -8.30
CA ASP A 63 16.99 30.15 -8.89
C ASP A 63 15.57 30.70 -8.71
N GLY A 64 15.49 31.98 -8.34
CA GLY A 64 14.26 32.57 -7.80
C GLY A 64 14.12 32.49 -6.27
N GLY A 65 15.06 31.85 -5.57
CA GLY A 65 15.21 31.91 -4.10
C GLY A 65 14.44 30.84 -3.31
N TYR A 66 14.04 29.75 -3.97
CA TYR A 66 13.26 28.66 -3.38
C TYR A 66 14.13 27.58 -2.75
N ASP A 67 13.61 26.94 -1.70
CA ASP A 67 14.13 25.69 -1.16
C ASP A 67 13.29 24.53 -1.70
N LEU A 68 13.88 23.34 -1.87
CA LEU A 68 13.20 22.12 -2.27
C LEU A 68 12.85 21.31 -1.02
N TYR A 69 11.61 21.44 -0.59
CA TYR A 69 11.09 20.71 0.56
C TYR A 69 10.69 19.29 0.19
N TYR A 70 11.18 18.35 0.98
CA TYR A 70 10.80 16.95 0.95
C TYR A 70 10.06 16.60 2.24
N VAL A 71 9.08 15.70 2.12
CA VAL A 71 8.27 15.20 3.22
C VAL A 71 8.50 13.69 3.30
N ARG A 72 9.03 13.23 4.44
CA ARG A 72 9.17 11.82 4.78
C ARG A 72 7.98 11.40 5.61
N ILE A 73 7.29 10.33 5.21
CA ILE A 73 6.16 9.74 5.93
C ILE A 73 6.48 8.27 6.22
N THR A 74 6.73 7.96 7.48
CA THR A 74 6.98 6.59 7.98
C THR A 74 6.83 6.56 9.50
N ASN A 75 7.34 5.54 10.19
CA ASN A 75 7.66 5.61 11.62
C ASN A 75 8.91 4.79 11.92
N GLU A 76 9.49 4.94 13.10
CA GLU A 76 10.76 4.27 13.43
C GLU A 76 10.60 2.86 14.04
N SER A 77 9.39 2.27 14.02
CA SER A 77 9.11 1.03 14.78
C SER A 77 9.86 -0.22 14.29
N LEU A 78 10.23 -0.27 13.01
CA LEU A 78 10.99 -1.37 12.39
C LEU A 78 12.41 -0.97 11.98
N GLY A 79 12.87 0.23 12.38
CA GLY A 79 14.13 0.82 11.92
C GLY A 79 14.05 1.36 10.48
N PHE A 80 15.23 1.63 9.90
CA PHE A 80 15.38 2.42 8.67
C PHE A 80 15.30 1.62 7.35
N HIS A 81 15.34 0.28 7.41
CA HIS A 81 15.42 -0.55 6.19
C HIS A 81 14.03 -0.89 5.65
N LYS A 82 13.35 0.12 5.07
CA LYS A 82 12.01 -0.04 4.51
C LYS A 82 12.01 0.25 3.00
N PRO A 83 11.21 -0.47 2.19
CA PRO A 83 11.05 -0.12 0.79
C PRO A 83 10.56 1.31 0.62
N GLU A 84 11.35 2.10 -0.09
CA GLU A 84 11.08 3.52 -0.30
C GLU A 84 10.30 3.78 -1.59
N VAL A 85 9.44 4.80 -1.54
CA VAL A 85 8.66 5.29 -2.68
C VAL A 85 8.78 6.79 -2.77
N LEU A 86 9.02 7.32 -3.97
CA LEU A 86 9.21 8.75 -4.20
C LEU A 86 8.12 9.31 -5.12
N PHE A 87 7.46 10.39 -4.67
CA PHE A 87 6.50 11.15 -5.46
C PHE A 87 7.00 12.58 -5.67
N LEU A 88 6.96 13.06 -6.92
CA LEU A 88 7.40 14.39 -7.30
C LEU A 88 6.22 15.18 -7.83
N GLY A 89 5.92 16.31 -7.20
CA GLY A 89 4.98 17.27 -7.74
C GLY A 89 5.59 18.10 -8.87
N SER A 90 4.90 18.24 -10.00
CA SER A 90 5.09 19.34 -10.98
C SER A 90 6.56 19.65 -11.37
N PRO A 91 7.27 18.78 -12.11
CA PRO A 91 8.47 19.19 -12.83
C PRO A 91 8.17 20.35 -13.80
N HIS A 92 6.93 20.44 -14.29
CA HIS A 92 6.37 21.65 -14.89
C HIS A 92 5.44 22.35 -13.90
N GLY A 93 5.74 23.58 -13.53
CA GLY A 93 5.04 24.26 -12.44
C GLY A 93 3.55 24.58 -12.67
N ASP A 94 3.11 24.68 -13.92
CA ASP A 94 1.70 24.91 -14.28
C ASP A 94 0.81 23.64 -14.21
N GLU A 95 1.39 22.48 -13.89
CA GLU A 95 0.73 21.17 -13.84
C GLU A 95 0.44 20.76 -12.39
N THR A 96 -0.70 21.19 -11.86
CA THR A 96 -0.88 21.35 -10.40
C THR A 96 -1.54 20.18 -9.68
N VAL A 97 -2.19 19.26 -10.41
CA VAL A 97 -3.02 18.20 -9.80
C VAL A 97 -2.22 17.28 -8.88
N GLY A 98 -1.07 16.78 -9.34
CA GLY A 98 -0.22 15.89 -8.54
C GLY A 98 0.33 16.58 -7.30
N THR A 99 0.96 17.75 -7.48
CA THR A 99 1.55 18.58 -6.42
C THR A 99 0.57 18.88 -5.29
N ILE A 100 -0.64 19.34 -5.63
CA ILE A 100 -1.67 19.65 -4.64
C ILE A 100 -2.26 18.36 -4.05
N GLY A 101 -2.52 17.36 -4.88
CA GLY A 101 -3.09 16.08 -4.46
C GLY A 101 -2.21 15.31 -3.47
N LEU A 102 -0.89 15.41 -3.59
CA LEU A 102 0.06 14.76 -2.67
C LEU A 102 -0.02 15.29 -1.24
N TYR A 103 -0.39 16.56 -1.05
CA TYR A 103 -0.68 17.09 0.29
C TYR A 103 -1.92 16.42 0.89
N TRP A 104 -2.97 16.29 0.08
CA TRP A 104 -4.21 15.64 0.51
C TRP A 104 -4.00 14.15 0.78
N PHE A 105 -3.11 13.48 0.05
CA PHE A 105 -2.67 12.12 0.33
C PHE A 105 -1.97 12.01 1.69
N ALA A 106 -0.99 12.88 1.98
CA ALA A 106 -0.32 12.89 3.28
C ALA A 106 -1.31 13.11 4.44
N LYS A 107 -2.24 14.07 4.29
CA LYS A 107 -3.29 14.31 5.27
C LYS A 107 -4.20 13.08 5.44
N TRP A 108 -4.64 12.49 4.34
CA TRP A 108 -5.56 11.34 4.34
C TRP A 108 -4.94 10.11 5.03
N LEU A 109 -3.65 9.83 4.80
CA LEU A 109 -2.93 8.78 5.53
C LEU A 109 -3.02 8.97 7.05
N MET A 110 -2.81 10.19 7.52
CA MET A 110 -2.86 10.50 8.95
C MET A 110 -4.28 10.43 9.54
N ASP A 111 -5.30 10.80 8.75
CA ASP A 111 -6.70 10.67 9.16
C ASP A 111 -7.09 9.19 9.28
N GLU A 112 -6.75 8.36 8.28
CA GLU A 112 -7.03 6.92 8.30
C GLU A 112 -6.32 6.20 9.45
N LEU A 113 -5.07 6.59 9.74
CA LEU A 113 -4.35 6.11 10.90
C LEU A 113 -5.06 6.48 12.20
N SER A 114 -5.55 7.72 12.31
CA SER A 114 -6.31 8.20 13.48
C SER A 114 -7.66 7.48 13.64
N HIS A 115 -8.25 6.99 12.54
CA HIS A 115 -9.48 6.20 12.54
C HIS A 115 -9.24 4.70 12.81
N GLY A 116 -7.99 4.26 12.96
CA GLY A 116 -7.65 2.88 13.26
C GLY A 116 -7.65 1.95 12.03
N ASN A 117 -7.41 2.48 10.83
CA ASN A 117 -7.26 1.66 9.64
C ASN A 117 -5.97 0.83 9.70
N GLU A 118 -6.11 -0.47 9.97
CA GLU A 118 -4.98 -1.38 10.17
C GLU A 118 -4.11 -1.57 8.93
N TRP A 119 -4.69 -1.48 7.72
CA TRP A 119 -3.91 -1.59 6.49
C TRP A 119 -3.00 -0.38 6.30
N ILE A 120 -3.54 0.83 6.51
CA ILE A 120 -2.76 2.07 6.42
C ILE A 120 -1.70 2.11 7.51
N LYS A 121 -2.02 1.66 8.73
CA LYS A 121 -1.02 1.47 9.77
C LYS A 121 0.10 0.54 9.31
N TRP A 122 -0.24 -0.63 8.75
CA TRP A 122 0.75 -1.57 8.24
C TRP A 122 1.63 -0.94 7.16
N LEU A 123 1.05 -0.19 6.21
CA LEU A 123 1.83 0.48 5.16
C LEU A 123 2.83 1.47 5.75
N ILE A 124 2.42 2.34 6.68
CA ILE A 124 3.33 3.32 7.31
C ILE A 124 4.40 2.61 8.17
N ASP A 125 4.04 1.52 8.85
CA ASP A 125 4.98 0.71 9.62
C ASP A 125 6.05 0.05 8.71
N ASN A 126 5.73 -0.28 7.45
CA ASN A 126 6.57 -1.10 6.57
C ASN A 126 7.02 -0.39 5.27
N ARG A 127 6.76 0.91 5.12
CA ARG A 127 7.17 1.71 3.95
C ARG A 127 7.78 3.01 4.39
N GLU A 128 8.53 3.57 3.48
CA GLU A 128 9.03 4.93 3.61
C GLU A 128 8.61 5.74 2.39
N ILE A 129 7.76 6.74 2.64
CA ILE A 129 7.13 7.50 1.58
C ILE A 129 7.76 8.88 1.55
N TYR A 130 8.34 9.23 0.41
CA TYR A 130 8.92 10.53 0.15
C TYR A 130 8.06 11.32 -0.83
N ILE A 131 7.81 12.59 -0.49
CA ILE A 131 7.13 13.54 -1.35
C ILE A 131 8.04 14.75 -1.54
N GLU A 132 8.49 15.00 -2.76
CA GLU A 132 9.01 16.30 -3.16
C GLU A 132 7.81 17.23 -3.39
N VAL A 133 7.67 18.25 -2.54
CA VAL A 133 6.46 19.11 -2.51
C VAL A 133 6.20 19.75 -3.87
N SER A 134 7.25 20.20 -4.55
CA SER A 134 7.20 20.66 -5.93
C SER A 134 8.63 20.64 -6.48
N HIS A 135 8.82 19.93 -7.59
CA HIS A 135 10.07 19.90 -8.32
C HIS A 135 10.35 21.22 -9.04
N ASN A 136 9.32 22.01 -9.38
CA ASN A 136 9.47 23.36 -9.94
C ASN A 136 8.70 24.41 -9.12
N PRO A 137 9.18 24.80 -7.92
CA PRO A 137 8.48 25.74 -7.06
C PRO A 137 8.37 27.15 -7.67
N TYR A 138 9.38 27.59 -8.45
CA TYR A 138 9.30 28.86 -9.18
C TYR A 138 8.19 28.84 -10.23
N GLY A 139 8.13 27.78 -11.04
CA GLY A 139 7.09 27.62 -12.05
C GLY A 139 5.70 27.51 -11.42
N PHE A 140 5.58 26.87 -10.26
CA PHE A 140 4.32 26.75 -9.52
C PHE A 140 3.77 28.11 -9.12
N ASP A 141 4.59 28.97 -8.49
CA ASP A 141 4.19 30.31 -8.07
C ASP A 141 3.90 31.25 -9.25
N ASN A 142 4.61 31.05 -10.38
CA ASN A 142 4.43 31.86 -11.59
C ASN A 142 3.43 31.26 -12.59
N ARG A 143 2.83 30.09 -12.28
CA ARG A 143 1.89 29.36 -13.13
C ARG A 143 2.43 29.13 -14.55
N GLN A 144 3.67 28.66 -14.63
CA GLN A 144 4.35 28.35 -15.89
C GLN A 144 5.07 27.01 -15.81
N ARG A 145 5.33 26.41 -16.98
CA ARG A 145 6.01 25.12 -17.07
C ARG A 145 7.50 25.18 -16.74
N TRP A 146 8.17 26.27 -17.10
CA TRP A 146 9.64 26.41 -17.03
C TRP A 146 10.09 26.93 -15.67
N ASP A 147 11.33 26.68 -15.30
CA ASP A 147 11.97 27.25 -14.11
C ASP A 147 12.32 28.75 -14.30
N ALA A 148 13.09 29.32 -13.38
CA ALA A 148 13.52 30.72 -13.44
C ALA A 148 14.49 31.03 -14.59
N ASN A 149 15.13 30.01 -15.16
CA ASN A 149 16.09 30.12 -16.27
C ASN A 149 15.45 29.81 -17.62
N GLU A 150 14.12 29.66 -17.67
CA GLU A 150 13.39 29.20 -18.85
C GLU A 150 13.78 27.78 -19.28
N TRP A 151 14.26 26.95 -18.34
CA TRP A 151 14.56 25.54 -18.57
C TRP A 151 13.36 24.64 -18.32
N ASP A 152 13.26 23.60 -19.13
CA ASP A 152 12.33 22.50 -18.95
C ASP A 152 12.99 21.42 -18.07
N LEU A 153 12.58 21.34 -16.80
CA LEU A 153 13.19 20.43 -15.81
C LEU A 153 12.93 18.95 -16.13
N ASN A 154 11.98 18.62 -17.01
CA ASN A 154 11.84 17.25 -17.52
C ASN A 154 12.60 17.05 -18.84
N ARG A 155 13.60 17.88 -19.13
CA ARG A 155 14.54 17.75 -20.26
C ARG A 155 16.00 17.86 -19.85
N GLU A 156 16.32 17.80 -18.55
CA GLU A 156 17.69 17.98 -18.04
C GLU A 156 18.36 16.71 -17.49
N ALA A 157 17.63 15.60 -17.41
CA ALA A 157 18.15 14.35 -16.87
C ALA A 157 19.11 13.66 -17.86
N ASP A 158 20.08 12.93 -17.33
CA ASP A 158 21.11 12.25 -18.12
C ASP A 158 20.66 10.91 -18.70
N TYR A 159 19.73 11.01 -19.65
CA TYR A 159 19.32 9.89 -20.48
C TYR A 159 18.89 10.38 -21.86
N ASP A 160 19.70 10.05 -22.87
CA ASP A 160 19.59 10.54 -24.25
C ASP A 160 19.39 12.06 -24.30
N TRP A 161 20.11 12.81 -23.45
CA TRP A 161 20.00 14.26 -23.41
C TRP A 161 20.59 14.89 -24.68
N ARG A 162 19.84 15.79 -25.31
CA ARG A 162 20.18 16.38 -26.63
C ARG A 162 20.33 17.91 -26.60
N GLY A 163 20.41 18.52 -25.42
CA GLY A 163 20.55 19.99 -25.31
C GLY A 163 19.28 20.79 -25.55
N TYR A 164 18.10 20.18 -25.47
CA TYR A 164 16.84 20.86 -25.75
C TYR A 164 16.29 21.55 -24.51
N ASN A 165 16.31 22.89 -24.52
CA ASN A 165 15.66 23.76 -23.53
C ASN A 165 16.08 23.51 -22.08
N SER A 166 17.31 23.06 -21.86
CA SER A 166 17.90 22.80 -20.55
C SER A 166 19.42 22.68 -20.67
N GLU A 167 20.10 22.66 -19.52
CA GLU A 167 21.47 22.17 -19.40
C GLU A 167 21.47 20.83 -18.65
N LEU A 168 22.32 19.89 -19.06
CA LEU A 168 22.39 18.56 -18.45
C LEU A 168 22.76 18.65 -16.96
N TRP A 169 21.83 18.24 -16.10
CA TRP A 169 21.87 18.50 -14.66
C TRP A 169 22.27 19.94 -14.35
N GLY A 170 21.71 20.91 -15.07
CA GLY A 170 22.04 22.32 -14.91
C GLY A 170 21.45 22.90 -13.63
N SER A 171 20.17 22.59 -13.37
CA SER A 171 19.41 23.20 -12.29
C SER A 171 19.78 22.63 -10.90
N VAL A 172 19.48 23.40 -9.85
CA VAL A 172 19.54 22.90 -8.46
C VAL A 172 18.49 21.79 -8.24
N ASN A 173 17.37 21.85 -8.96
CA ASN A 173 16.25 20.92 -8.89
C ASN A 173 16.68 19.52 -9.34
N GLY A 174 17.19 19.42 -10.58
CA GLY A 174 17.71 18.17 -11.13
C GLY A 174 18.86 17.61 -10.30
N LYS A 175 19.82 18.45 -9.87
CA LYS A 175 20.93 17.99 -8.99
C LYS A 175 20.42 17.47 -7.65
N THR A 176 19.41 18.12 -7.07
CA THR A 176 18.82 17.68 -5.79
C THR A 176 18.15 16.33 -5.95
N LEU A 177 17.36 16.14 -7.02
CA LEU A 177 16.74 14.85 -7.32
C LEU A 177 17.77 13.76 -7.58
N TRP A 178 18.82 14.06 -8.35
CA TRP A 178 19.93 13.14 -8.58
C TRP A 178 20.58 12.73 -7.25
N GLN A 179 21.00 13.68 -6.43
CA GLN A 179 21.59 13.38 -5.12
C GLN A 179 20.62 12.61 -4.23
N PHE A 180 19.33 12.93 -4.27
CA PHE A 180 18.31 12.19 -3.54
C PHE A 180 18.29 10.72 -3.97
N ILE A 181 18.13 10.44 -5.26
CA ILE A 181 18.09 9.05 -5.76
C ILE A 181 19.39 8.29 -5.46
N GLU A 182 20.57 8.92 -5.51
CA GLU A 182 21.83 8.24 -5.17
C GLU A 182 21.98 7.89 -3.68
N HIS A 183 21.27 8.59 -2.79
CA HIS A 183 21.32 8.38 -1.34
C HIS A 183 20.07 7.65 -0.82
N HIS A 184 19.26 7.06 -1.69
CA HIS A 184 17.99 6.42 -1.32
C HIS A 184 17.81 5.11 -2.11
N ALA A 185 17.20 4.11 -1.47
CA ALA A 185 16.93 2.80 -2.04
C ALA A 185 15.50 2.70 -2.62
N ILE A 186 15.17 3.63 -3.52
CA ILE A 186 13.80 3.76 -4.05
C ILE A 186 13.41 2.54 -4.89
N ARG A 187 12.23 1.97 -4.63
CA ARG A 187 11.65 0.89 -5.46
C ARG A 187 10.73 1.44 -6.54
N VAL A 188 9.94 2.46 -6.19
CA VAL A 188 8.89 3.04 -7.03
C VAL A 188 9.00 4.57 -7.05
N GLY A 189 8.89 5.18 -8.23
CA GLY A 189 8.94 6.62 -8.42
C GLY A 189 7.83 7.14 -9.32
N VAL A 190 7.35 8.35 -9.05
CA VAL A 190 6.30 9.01 -9.85
C VAL A 190 6.59 10.50 -9.99
N ASP A 191 6.65 11.01 -11.22
CA ASP A 191 6.62 12.44 -11.48
C ASP A 191 5.30 12.85 -12.13
N PHE A 192 4.51 13.68 -11.44
CA PHE A 192 3.17 14.03 -11.90
C PHE A 192 3.17 15.15 -12.95
N HIS A 193 2.44 14.94 -14.05
CA HIS A 193 2.22 15.91 -15.13
C HIS A 193 0.75 16.27 -15.32
N GLY A 194 0.51 17.23 -16.21
CA GLY A 194 -0.82 17.62 -16.67
C GLY A 194 -0.79 18.26 -18.06
N GLY A 195 -1.95 18.27 -18.71
CA GLY A 195 -2.13 18.69 -20.10
C GLY A 195 -2.70 17.58 -20.97
N ALA A 196 -2.57 16.32 -20.53
CA ALA A 196 -3.22 15.16 -21.12
C ALA A 196 -3.88 14.29 -20.04
N ARG A 197 -4.46 13.16 -20.46
CA ARG A 197 -4.93 12.10 -19.56
C ARG A 197 -4.29 10.78 -19.97
N MET A 198 -3.17 10.44 -19.36
CA MET A 198 -2.31 9.31 -19.75
C MET A 198 -1.53 8.74 -18.56
N ILE A 199 -1.08 7.50 -18.64
CA ILE A 199 0.03 6.99 -17.80
C ILE A 199 1.17 6.62 -18.74
N LEU A 200 2.29 7.30 -18.57
CA LEU A 200 3.45 7.15 -19.43
C LEU A 200 4.57 6.44 -18.68
N TYR A 201 5.33 5.61 -19.40
CA TYR A 201 6.48 4.90 -18.86
C TYR A 201 7.60 4.80 -19.92
N PRO A 202 8.83 4.41 -19.53
CA PRO A 202 9.96 4.31 -20.44
C PRO A 202 9.71 3.37 -21.64
N TRP A 203 10.45 3.51 -22.75
CA TRP A 203 11.46 4.54 -22.99
C TRP A 203 10.87 5.85 -23.48
N SER A 204 11.63 6.94 -23.37
CA SER A 204 11.20 8.29 -23.72
C SER A 204 11.65 8.76 -25.11
N SER A 205 12.78 8.27 -25.62
CA SER A 205 13.32 8.69 -26.93
C SER A 205 14.24 7.66 -27.59
N THR A 206 14.44 6.50 -26.97
CA THR A 206 15.39 5.47 -27.41
C THR A 206 14.69 4.15 -27.75
N HIS A 207 15.36 3.30 -28.52
CA HIS A 207 14.86 1.96 -28.86
C HIS A 207 13.56 1.94 -29.68
N GLU A 208 13.37 2.89 -30.59
CA GLU A 208 12.18 3.01 -31.47
C GLU A 208 11.78 1.67 -32.13
N ASN A 209 12.75 0.92 -32.62
CA ASN A 209 12.51 -0.33 -33.36
C ASN A 209 12.16 -1.53 -32.48
N ILE A 210 12.18 -1.39 -31.15
CA ILE A 210 11.84 -2.47 -30.22
C ILE A 210 10.34 -2.42 -29.96
N GLU A 211 9.64 -3.43 -30.46
CA GLU A 211 8.20 -3.58 -30.29
C GLU A 211 7.86 -4.67 -29.27
N ALA A 212 6.83 -4.42 -28.47
CA ALA A 212 6.15 -5.44 -27.68
C ALA A 212 4.64 -5.40 -27.94
N LYS A 213 3.98 -6.54 -27.74
CA LYS A 213 2.52 -6.64 -27.77
C LYS A 213 1.99 -6.72 -26.35
N SER A 214 0.84 -6.11 -26.10
CA SER A 214 0.09 -6.32 -24.86
C SER A 214 -0.12 -7.83 -24.63
N PRO A 215 -0.06 -8.32 -23.39
CA PRO A 215 -0.46 -9.69 -23.07
C PRO A 215 -1.99 -9.82 -22.94
N PHE A 216 -2.73 -8.71 -22.93
CA PHE A 216 -4.20 -8.66 -22.80
C PHE A 216 -4.91 -8.37 -24.12
N SER A 217 -4.18 -7.86 -25.11
CA SER A 217 -4.67 -7.55 -26.45
C SER A 217 -3.59 -7.72 -27.51
N GLU A 218 -3.93 -7.62 -28.79
CA GLU A 218 -2.92 -7.63 -29.88
C GLU A 218 -2.31 -6.24 -30.14
N LYS A 219 -2.55 -5.24 -29.26
CA LYS A 219 -2.01 -3.89 -29.45
C LYS A 219 -0.49 -3.90 -29.30
N LYS A 220 0.18 -3.24 -30.25
CA LYS A 220 1.63 -3.07 -30.27
C LYS A 220 2.06 -1.74 -29.65
N TYR A 221 3.23 -1.75 -29.04
CA TYR A 221 3.92 -0.59 -28.49
C TYR A 221 5.35 -0.60 -29.00
N ALA A 222 5.80 0.53 -29.55
CA ALA A 222 7.20 0.76 -29.89
C ALA A 222 7.96 1.33 -28.68
N TYR A 223 9.27 1.50 -28.77
CA TYR A 223 10.10 2.01 -27.66
C TYR A 223 9.99 1.14 -26.39
N ALA A 224 9.73 -0.17 -26.57
CA ALA A 224 9.40 -1.06 -25.47
C ALA A 224 10.64 -1.36 -24.60
N PRO A 225 10.59 -1.11 -23.27
CA PRO A 225 11.70 -1.39 -22.36
C PRO A 225 11.81 -2.89 -22.05
N PRO A 226 12.95 -3.39 -21.55
CA PRO A 226 13.10 -4.82 -21.23
C PRO A 226 12.01 -5.31 -20.28
N ASP A 227 11.59 -4.47 -19.34
CA ASP A 227 10.53 -4.74 -18.35
C ASP A 227 9.11 -4.39 -18.83
N PHE A 228 8.88 -4.31 -20.15
CA PHE A 228 7.62 -3.84 -20.75
C PHE A 228 6.38 -4.45 -20.12
N TYR A 229 6.36 -5.76 -19.90
CA TYR A 229 5.17 -6.44 -19.40
C TYR A 229 4.78 -6.03 -17.97
N PHE A 230 5.78 -5.75 -17.11
CA PHE A 230 5.52 -5.27 -15.76
C PHE A 230 4.96 -3.85 -15.80
N TYR A 231 5.63 -2.94 -16.51
CA TYR A 231 5.14 -1.57 -16.75
C TYR A 231 3.71 -1.56 -17.29
N HIS A 232 3.47 -2.32 -18.36
CA HIS A 232 2.17 -2.33 -19.01
C HIS A 232 1.07 -2.83 -18.07
N THR A 233 1.32 -3.94 -17.36
CA THR A 233 0.31 -4.51 -16.46
C THR A 233 0.07 -3.65 -15.22
N ALA A 234 1.14 -3.13 -14.59
CA ALA A 234 1.05 -2.26 -13.42
C ALA A 234 0.27 -0.99 -13.73
N CYS A 235 0.55 -0.34 -14.87
CA CYS A 235 -0.11 0.90 -15.26
C CYS A 235 -1.58 0.70 -15.65
N LEU A 236 -1.93 -0.41 -16.30
CA LEU A 236 -3.34 -0.73 -16.59
C LEU A 236 -4.14 -1.00 -15.30
N ARG A 237 -3.56 -1.78 -14.36
CA ARG A 237 -4.19 -2.03 -13.05
C ARG A 237 -4.33 -0.74 -12.25
N LEU A 238 -3.31 0.11 -12.26
CA LEU A 238 -3.38 1.45 -11.67
C LEU A 238 -4.54 2.25 -12.26
N GLY A 239 -4.66 2.29 -13.58
CA GLY A 239 -5.75 2.98 -14.28
C GLY A 239 -7.14 2.46 -13.90
N GLU A 240 -7.29 1.13 -13.77
CA GLU A 240 -8.51 0.49 -13.26
C GLU A 240 -8.82 0.91 -11.82
N TYR A 241 -7.82 0.98 -10.95
CA TYR A 241 -7.97 1.30 -9.52
C TYR A 241 -8.28 2.78 -9.25
N MET A 242 -7.59 3.72 -9.92
CA MET A 242 -7.81 5.16 -9.74
C MET A 242 -9.25 5.57 -10.04
N GLY A 243 -9.85 4.95 -11.07
CA GLY A 243 -11.19 5.25 -11.56
C GLY A 243 -11.18 6.12 -12.82
N LYS A 244 -12.25 6.89 -13.02
CA LYS A 244 -12.53 7.55 -14.30
C LYS A 244 -12.92 9.03 -14.17
N TYR A 245 -12.59 9.69 -13.05
CA TYR A 245 -12.97 11.09 -12.83
C TYR A 245 -12.27 12.00 -13.86
N GLY A 246 -10.95 11.87 -14.01
CA GLY A 246 -10.17 12.57 -15.04
C GLY A 246 -10.34 12.00 -16.45
N GLY A 247 -11.12 10.93 -16.59
CA GLY A 247 -11.19 10.08 -17.78
C GLY A 247 -10.61 8.69 -17.52
N LYS A 248 -11.10 7.69 -18.26
CA LYS A 248 -10.65 6.30 -18.16
C LYS A 248 -9.17 6.21 -18.60
N LEU A 249 -8.39 5.43 -17.86
CA LEU A 249 -7.03 5.04 -18.22
C LEU A 249 -7.04 3.57 -18.65
N ASP A 250 -6.70 3.31 -19.91
CA ASP A 250 -6.63 1.98 -20.50
C ASP A 250 -5.58 1.94 -21.62
N GLU A 251 -5.52 0.85 -22.38
CA GLU A 251 -4.54 0.70 -23.45
C GLU A 251 -4.57 1.84 -24.48
N SER A 252 -5.64 2.65 -24.60
CA SER A 252 -5.66 3.80 -25.51
C SER A 252 -4.77 4.97 -25.07
N ASN A 253 -4.48 5.11 -23.78
CA ASN A 253 -3.74 6.22 -23.19
C ASN A 253 -2.75 5.80 -22.09
N VAL A 254 -2.43 4.51 -22.00
CA VAL A 254 -1.38 3.95 -21.15
C VAL A 254 -0.33 3.30 -22.04
N GLY A 255 0.93 3.68 -21.92
CA GLY A 255 1.99 3.10 -22.76
C GLY A 255 3.36 3.76 -22.64
N THR A 256 4.27 3.36 -23.53
CA THR A 256 5.58 4.00 -23.69
C THR A 256 5.40 5.44 -24.13
N ILE A 257 6.26 6.35 -23.64
CA ILE A 257 6.11 7.80 -23.84
C ILE A 257 5.87 8.15 -25.32
N PRO A 258 6.75 7.83 -26.30
CA PRO A 258 6.54 8.23 -27.70
C PRO A 258 5.30 7.62 -28.34
N THR A 259 5.01 6.35 -28.04
CA THR A 259 3.85 5.65 -28.62
C THR A 259 2.54 6.29 -28.17
N THR A 260 2.49 6.76 -26.92
CA THR A 260 1.23 7.23 -26.30
C THR A 260 1.05 8.74 -26.41
N ILE A 261 2.10 9.54 -26.20
CA ILE A 261 2.02 11.00 -26.33
C ILE A 261 2.21 11.51 -27.77
N GLY A 262 2.85 10.70 -28.63
CA GLY A 262 3.06 10.98 -30.05
C GLY A 262 4.37 11.71 -30.39
N TYR A 263 5.31 11.84 -29.46
CA TYR A 263 6.62 12.45 -29.71
C TYR A 263 7.71 11.94 -28.74
N GLU A 264 8.98 12.03 -29.14
CA GLU A 264 10.14 11.70 -28.31
C GLU A 264 10.43 12.77 -27.25
N ALA A 265 10.77 12.33 -26.04
CA ALA A 265 11.10 13.18 -24.91
C ALA A 265 12.50 12.82 -24.34
N PRO A 266 13.59 13.23 -25.00
CA PRO A 266 14.96 13.06 -24.52
C PRO A 266 15.21 13.85 -23.22
N GLY A 267 16.05 13.34 -22.33
CA GLY A 267 16.39 13.99 -21.06
C GLY A 267 15.29 13.97 -20.00
N CYS A 268 14.34 13.04 -20.10
CA CYS A 268 13.25 12.86 -19.14
C CYS A 268 13.68 12.11 -17.89
N ILE A 269 13.10 12.50 -16.74
CA ILE A 269 13.36 11.88 -15.44
C ILE A 269 13.02 10.38 -15.45
N SER A 270 11.86 10.01 -16.03
CA SER A 270 11.39 8.62 -16.03
C SER A 270 12.35 7.63 -16.70
N ALA A 271 12.94 7.99 -17.84
CA ALA A 271 13.90 7.12 -18.52
C ALA A 271 15.23 7.05 -17.77
N TRP A 272 15.70 8.17 -17.23
CA TRP A 272 16.92 8.22 -16.42
C TRP A 272 16.80 7.37 -15.14
N ALA A 273 15.76 7.59 -14.33
CA ALA A 273 15.55 6.88 -13.07
C ALA A 273 15.40 5.35 -13.25
N TYR A 274 14.85 4.94 -14.40
CA TYR A 274 14.73 3.54 -14.78
C TYR A 274 16.06 2.94 -15.27
N GLY A 275 16.72 3.59 -16.24
CA GLY A 275 17.75 2.98 -17.07
C GLY A 275 19.20 3.33 -16.74
N ALA A 276 19.47 4.46 -16.08
CA ALA A 276 20.80 5.09 -16.09
C ALA A 276 21.87 4.41 -15.21
N ASN A 277 21.55 3.32 -14.52
CA ASN A 277 22.54 2.49 -13.84
C ASN A 277 23.26 1.59 -14.85
N ILE A 278 24.17 2.16 -15.64
CA ILE A 278 24.87 1.47 -16.73
C ILE A 278 25.77 0.32 -16.26
N ARG A 279 26.19 0.31 -15.00
CA ARG A 279 26.90 -0.85 -14.41
C ARG A 279 26.01 -2.08 -14.33
N ALA A 280 24.73 -1.88 -14.02
CA ALA A 280 23.72 -2.93 -14.05
C ALA A 280 23.15 -3.15 -15.46
N ASN A 281 23.09 -2.09 -16.26
CA ASN A 281 22.39 -2.02 -17.55
C ASN A 281 23.33 -1.51 -18.67
N PRO A 282 24.40 -2.25 -19.04
CA PRO A 282 25.45 -1.76 -19.94
C PRO A 282 24.98 -1.48 -21.37
N ALA A 283 23.80 -1.95 -21.78
CA ALA A 283 23.22 -1.63 -23.10
C ALA A 283 22.80 -0.14 -23.21
N GLU A 284 22.59 0.54 -22.09
CA GLU A 284 22.16 1.94 -22.05
C GLU A 284 23.32 2.95 -22.02
N ASP A 285 24.57 2.47 -21.93
CA ASP A 285 25.80 3.28 -21.82
C ASP A 285 25.85 4.43 -22.83
N ARG A 286 25.54 4.17 -24.10
CA ARG A 286 25.55 5.17 -25.18
C ARG A 286 24.56 6.33 -25.01
N TYR A 287 23.63 6.23 -24.06
CA TYR A 287 22.61 7.25 -23.78
C TYR A 287 22.87 8.02 -22.49
N VAL A 288 23.90 7.66 -21.73
CA VAL A 288 24.23 8.26 -20.44
C VAL A 288 25.62 8.88 -20.55
N ASN A 289 25.82 10.10 -20.02
CA ASN A 289 27.11 10.78 -20.06
C ASN A 289 27.95 10.40 -18.82
N ASP A 290 28.18 9.10 -18.62
CA ASP A 290 28.86 8.57 -17.43
C ASP A 290 30.34 8.99 -17.36
N GLU A 291 30.98 9.33 -18.48
CA GLU A 291 32.36 9.81 -18.47
C GLU A 291 32.50 11.22 -17.84
N ILE A 292 31.39 11.95 -17.74
CA ILE A 292 31.31 13.27 -17.11
C ILE A 292 30.70 13.17 -15.71
N TYR A 293 29.59 12.45 -15.57
CA TYR A 293 28.77 12.45 -14.36
C TYR A 293 28.86 11.17 -13.52
N GLY A 294 29.48 10.12 -14.06
CA GLY A 294 29.60 8.81 -13.42
C GLY A 294 28.34 7.94 -13.57
N ASN A 295 28.39 6.74 -12.99
CA ASN A 295 27.25 5.82 -12.93
C ASN A 295 26.23 6.26 -11.88
N TYR A 296 24.93 6.09 -12.19
CA TYR A 296 23.83 6.35 -11.27
C TYR A 296 23.40 5.07 -10.56
N ASN A 297 23.93 4.80 -9.36
CA ASN A 297 23.67 3.54 -8.65
C ASN A 297 22.24 3.48 -8.08
N GLY A 298 21.63 4.63 -7.78
CA GLY A 298 20.27 4.71 -7.26
C GLY A 298 19.19 4.33 -8.28
N CYS A 299 19.50 4.46 -9.58
CA CYS A 299 18.59 4.10 -10.68
C CYS A 299 18.32 2.59 -10.75
N GLY A 300 17.36 2.19 -11.60
CA GLY A 300 16.72 0.86 -11.58
C GLY A 300 15.34 0.90 -10.92
N ILE A 301 14.73 2.08 -10.87
CA ILE A 301 13.47 2.36 -10.20
C ILE A 301 12.30 2.08 -11.14
N PHE A 302 11.20 1.52 -10.62
CA PHE A 302 9.94 1.47 -11.36
C PHE A 302 9.34 2.87 -11.41
N TRP A 303 9.51 3.57 -12.54
CA TRP A 303 9.17 4.99 -12.66
C TRP A 303 8.10 5.26 -13.71
N ILE A 304 7.03 5.96 -13.31
CA ILE A 304 5.94 6.35 -14.22
C ILE A 304 5.68 7.86 -14.18
N SER A 305 5.21 8.41 -15.30
CA SER A 305 4.85 9.82 -15.44
C SER A 305 3.36 9.95 -15.79
N PRO A 306 2.46 10.02 -14.79
CA PRO A 306 1.04 10.18 -15.04
C PRO A 306 0.68 11.61 -15.43
N GLU A 307 -0.05 11.73 -16.54
CA GLU A 307 -0.73 12.95 -16.99
C GLU A 307 -2.13 12.95 -16.37
N MET A 308 -2.28 13.70 -15.27
CA MET A 308 -3.45 13.56 -14.40
C MET A 308 -4.72 14.19 -14.98
N SER A 309 -4.59 15.33 -15.65
CA SER A 309 -5.71 16.16 -16.09
C SER A 309 -5.42 16.85 -17.43
N VAL A 310 -6.44 16.93 -18.30
CA VAL A 310 -6.33 17.62 -19.60
C VAL A 310 -6.08 19.12 -19.44
N ILE A 311 -6.61 19.72 -18.37
CA ILE A 311 -6.29 21.10 -17.98
C ILE A 311 -5.15 21.03 -16.99
N LYS A 312 -4.03 21.70 -17.28
CA LYS A 312 -2.83 21.68 -16.44
C LYS A 312 -3.08 22.20 -15.02
N ASP A 313 -3.77 23.33 -14.92
CA ASP A 313 -4.22 23.92 -13.65
C ASP A 313 -5.76 23.98 -13.60
N PRO A 314 -6.45 22.89 -13.22
CA PRO A 314 -7.90 22.87 -13.20
C PRO A 314 -8.47 23.80 -12.12
N PRO A 315 -9.72 24.27 -12.29
CA PRO A 315 -10.38 25.10 -11.29
C PRO A 315 -10.62 24.31 -9.99
N GLU A 316 -10.59 24.99 -8.84
CA GLU A 316 -10.60 24.36 -7.50
C GLU A 316 -11.74 23.36 -7.29
N TRP A 317 -12.93 23.62 -7.85
CA TRP A 317 -14.09 22.72 -7.70
C TRP A 317 -13.87 21.33 -8.32
N GLN A 318 -12.88 21.14 -9.19
CA GLN A 318 -12.54 19.83 -9.77
C GLN A 318 -11.60 18.99 -8.88
N PHE A 319 -10.96 19.59 -7.87
CA PHE A 319 -10.09 18.84 -6.97
C PHE A 319 -10.87 17.86 -6.09
N GLY A 320 -12.08 18.25 -5.66
CA GLY A 320 -12.96 17.40 -4.87
C GLY A 320 -12.42 17.10 -3.46
N ASP A 321 -12.45 15.84 -3.07
CA ASP A 321 -12.06 15.32 -1.76
C ASP A 321 -11.50 13.88 -1.88
N GLU A 322 -11.31 13.20 -0.76
CA GLU A 322 -10.78 11.83 -0.72
C GLU A 322 -11.66 10.79 -1.42
N ASN A 323 -12.96 11.07 -1.60
CA ASN A 323 -13.93 10.14 -2.19
C ASN A 323 -14.19 10.40 -3.68
N SER A 324 -14.02 11.64 -4.13
CA SER A 324 -14.28 12.03 -5.52
C SER A 324 -13.40 13.20 -5.97
N GLY A 325 -13.10 13.28 -7.26
CA GLY A 325 -12.27 14.36 -7.82
C GLY A 325 -10.82 13.95 -8.01
N TYR A 326 -9.99 14.90 -8.45
CA TYR A 326 -8.57 14.65 -8.66
C TYR A 326 -7.82 14.31 -7.37
N ILE A 327 -8.25 14.80 -6.20
CA ILE A 327 -7.67 14.41 -4.91
C ILE A 327 -7.81 12.91 -4.68
N SER A 328 -9.02 12.36 -4.86
CA SER A 328 -9.27 10.92 -4.75
C SER A 328 -8.40 10.09 -5.71
N GLU A 329 -8.23 10.56 -6.96
CA GLU A 329 -7.38 9.85 -7.93
C GLU A 329 -5.89 9.88 -7.56
N VAL A 330 -5.37 11.00 -7.06
CA VAL A 330 -3.97 11.08 -6.58
C VAL A 330 -3.77 10.21 -5.34
N ILE A 331 -4.71 10.19 -4.38
CA ILE A 331 -4.66 9.31 -3.21
C ILE A 331 -4.58 7.84 -3.64
N LYS A 332 -5.46 7.41 -4.56
CA LYS A 332 -5.47 6.03 -5.07
C LYS A 332 -4.19 5.69 -5.81
N LEU A 333 -3.67 6.60 -6.63
CA LEU A 333 -2.39 6.39 -7.31
C LEU A 333 -1.27 6.20 -6.29
N ALA A 334 -1.15 7.12 -5.33
CA ALA A 334 -0.08 7.08 -4.34
C ALA A 334 -0.17 5.82 -3.46
N ILE A 335 -1.37 5.39 -3.05
CA ILE A 335 -1.57 4.13 -2.33
C ILE A 335 -1.18 2.91 -3.15
N HIS A 336 -1.60 2.85 -4.41
CA HIS A 336 -1.24 1.73 -5.29
C HIS A 336 0.28 1.60 -5.46
N GLN A 337 0.97 2.72 -5.70
CA GLN A 337 2.42 2.74 -5.86
C GLN A 337 3.16 2.43 -4.55
N THR A 338 2.64 2.90 -3.41
CA THR A 338 3.18 2.61 -2.07
C THR A 338 3.10 1.12 -1.73
N ASP A 339 1.96 0.49 -2.00
CA ASP A 339 1.75 -0.94 -1.77
C ASP A 339 2.66 -1.80 -2.66
N LEU A 340 2.72 -1.48 -3.97
CA LEU A 340 3.45 -2.23 -4.99
C LEU A 340 4.95 -2.34 -4.71
N ALA A 341 5.51 -1.40 -3.93
CA ALA A 341 6.93 -1.33 -3.58
C ALA A 341 7.52 -2.65 -3.07
N GLN A 342 6.73 -3.48 -2.37
CA GLN A 342 7.17 -4.80 -1.92
C GLN A 342 5.99 -5.75 -1.64
N PRO A 343 6.05 -7.02 -2.06
CA PRO A 343 5.02 -8.01 -1.73
C PRO A 343 4.94 -8.35 -0.24
N TYR A 344 3.76 -8.74 0.22
CA TYR A 344 3.54 -9.23 1.59
C TYR A 344 2.21 -9.98 1.69
N LEU A 345 2.02 -10.73 2.78
CA LEU A 345 0.79 -11.49 3.04
C LEU A 345 0.15 -11.03 4.35
N ARG A 346 -1.19 -10.99 4.36
CA ARG A 346 -1.99 -10.66 5.54
C ARG A 346 -3.04 -11.72 5.80
N TRP A 347 -3.19 -12.07 7.07
CA TRP A 347 -4.32 -12.84 7.56
C TRP A 347 -5.58 -11.97 7.54
N VAL A 348 -6.69 -12.55 7.07
CA VAL A 348 -8.01 -11.95 7.08
C VAL A 348 -8.79 -12.45 8.30
N GLU A 349 -8.84 -13.76 8.45
CA GLU A 349 -9.43 -14.43 9.60
C GLU A 349 -8.83 -15.84 9.77
N PRO A 350 -8.77 -16.39 10.98
CA PRO A 350 -9.08 -15.73 12.26
C PRO A 350 -8.02 -14.68 12.66
N ALA A 351 -8.35 -13.86 13.65
CA ALA A 351 -7.40 -12.87 14.17
C ALA A 351 -6.29 -13.55 14.98
N ASN A 352 -5.09 -12.95 14.99
CA ASN A 352 -3.99 -13.48 15.77
C ASN A 352 -4.32 -13.54 17.27
N ASN A 353 -3.95 -14.64 17.92
CA ASN A 353 -4.26 -15.02 19.30
C ASN A 353 -5.75 -15.27 19.62
N SER A 354 -6.61 -15.47 18.61
CA SER A 354 -8.02 -15.83 18.86
C SER A 354 -8.20 -17.30 19.23
N PHE A 355 -9.28 -17.61 19.94
CA PHE A 355 -9.71 -18.97 20.23
C PHE A 355 -10.47 -19.61 19.07
N VAL A 356 -10.20 -20.89 18.80
CA VAL A 356 -10.82 -21.69 17.73
C VAL A 356 -11.17 -23.10 18.23
N TYR A 357 -12.12 -23.75 17.56
CA TYR A 357 -12.53 -25.11 17.90
C TYR A 357 -13.08 -25.87 16.70
N GLY A 358 -12.92 -27.19 16.68
CA GLY A 358 -13.40 -28.05 15.60
C GLY A 358 -12.57 -27.89 14.34
N ASN A 359 -13.19 -27.44 13.24
CA ASN A 359 -12.49 -27.08 12.02
C ASN A 359 -12.28 -25.58 11.98
N VAL A 360 -11.11 -25.14 11.53
CA VAL A 360 -10.79 -23.72 11.38
C VAL A 360 -10.50 -23.39 9.92
N ASP A 361 -11.17 -22.37 9.40
CA ASP A 361 -10.90 -21.83 8.07
C ASP A 361 -9.87 -20.71 8.20
N LEU A 362 -8.67 -20.93 7.68
CA LEU A 362 -7.64 -19.90 7.62
C LEU A 362 -7.76 -19.14 6.31
N LYS A 363 -7.90 -17.82 6.39
CA LYS A 363 -8.04 -16.93 5.24
C LYS A 363 -6.93 -15.90 5.17
N TRP A 364 -6.35 -15.73 3.99
CA TRP A 364 -5.26 -14.79 3.76
C TRP A 364 -5.35 -14.11 2.39
N GLN A 365 -4.57 -13.05 2.23
CA GLN A 365 -4.46 -12.26 1.01
C GLN A 365 -2.99 -11.94 0.70
N VAL A 366 -2.69 -11.78 -0.58
CA VAL A 366 -1.37 -11.43 -1.10
C VAL A 366 -1.41 -10.00 -1.67
N TYR A 367 -0.55 -9.13 -1.17
CA TYR A 367 -0.48 -7.70 -1.50
C TYR A 367 0.85 -7.34 -2.18
N GLY A 368 0.98 -6.12 -2.71
CA GLY A 368 2.25 -5.58 -3.23
C GLY A 368 2.78 -6.24 -4.50
N CYS A 369 1.96 -7.00 -5.22
CA CYS A 369 2.32 -7.73 -6.43
C CYS A 369 1.23 -7.64 -7.51
N LEU A 370 1.56 -8.03 -8.74
CA LEU A 370 0.62 -8.04 -9.84
C LEU A 370 -0.03 -9.42 -10.03
N VAL A 371 0.69 -10.49 -9.68
CA VAL A 371 0.20 -11.86 -9.72
C VAL A 371 0.73 -12.67 -8.53
N ALA A 372 -0.17 -13.39 -7.85
CA ALA A 372 0.19 -14.44 -6.90
C ALA A 372 0.20 -15.78 -7.64
N GLU A 373 1.39 -16.26 -8.02
CA GLU A 373 1.56 -17.42 -8.89
C GLU A 373 1.30 -18.73 -8.16
N GLU A 374 1.76 -18.80 -6.92
CA GLU A 374 1.58 -19.95 -6.04
C GLU A 374 1.38 -19.43 -4.61
N THR A 375 0.40 -19.95 -3.87
CA THR A 375 0.26 -19.67 -2.44
C THR A 375 -0.29 -20.87 -1.69
N TYR A 376 0.12 -21.02 -0.44
CA TYR A 376 -0.31 -22.09 0.46
C TYR A 376 -0.02 -21.68 1.90
N ILE A 377 -0.54 -22.46 2.85
CA ILE A 377 -0.18 -22.33 4.26
C ILE A 377 0.76 -23.45 4.71
N ILE A 378 1.52 -23.17 5.76
CA ILE A 378 2.24 -24.17 6.55
C ILE A 378 1.78 -24.00 7.99
N TYR A 379 1.32 -25.08 8.63
CA TYR A 379 0.77 -25.02 9.98
C TYR A 379 1.31 -26.13 10.90
N SER A 380 1.32 -25.89 12.21
CA SER A 380 1.81 -26.81 13.24
C SER A 380 0.92 -26.73 14.49
N PHE A 381 0.80 -27.84 15.22
CA PHE A 381 0.05 -27.92 16.49
C PHE A 381 0.95 -27.95 17.73
N SER A 382 2.28 -27.94 17.55
CA SER A 382 3.25 -28.12 18.63
C SER A 382 4.36 -27.08 18.68
N GLY A 383 4.50 -26.24 17.64
CA GLY A 383 5.61 -25.30 17.58
C GLY A 383 5.67 -24.46 16.30
N ASN A 384 6.89 -24.14 15.89
CA ASN A 384 7.17 -23.26 14.76
C ASN A 384 6.88 -23.97 13.42
N PRO A 385 5.90 -23.51 12.62
CA PRO A 385 5.53 -24.18 11.37
C PRO A 385 6.67 -24.29 10.35
N LEU A 386 7.73 -23.47 10.47
CA LEU A 386 8.90 -23.57 9.58
C LEU A 386 9.82 -24.76 9.90
N GLU A 387 9.69 -25.38 11.07
CA GLU A 387 10.53 -26.49 11.52
C GLU A 387 9.81 -27.84 11.45
N ASP A 388 8.54 -27.89 11.89
CA ASP A 388 7.75 -29.11 12.02
C ASP A 388 6.38 -29.04 11.33
N GLY A 389 6.18 -28.04 10.46
CA GLY A 389 4.87 -27.75 9.90
C GLY A 389 4.40 -28.70 8.80
N ILE A 390 3.08 -28.86 8.75
CA ILE A 390 2.33 -29.53 7.71
C ILE A 390 2.08 -28.52 6.60
N LYS A 391 2.47 -28.86 5.37
CA LYS A 391 2.16 -28.05 4.19
C LYS A 391 0.71 -28.31 3.75
N GLY A 392 -0.04 -27.22 3.59
CA GLY A 392 -1.41 -27.22 3.08
C GLY A 392 -1.51 -27.43 1.57
N GLU A 393 -2.69 -27.16 1.03
CA GLU A 393 -2.95 -27.23 -0.41
C GLU A 393 -2.19 -26.13 -1.16
N VAL A 394 -1.62 -26.50 -2.31
CA VAL A 394 -0.95 -25.54 -3.20
C VAL A 394 -1.99 -24.94 -4.14
N HIS A 395 -2.18 -23.63 -4.06
CA HIS A 395 -3.01 -22.87 -4.98
C HIS A 395 -2.13 -22.20 -6.04
N ASP A 396 -2.27 -22.59 -7.31
CA ASP A 396 -1.44 -22.14 -8.43
C ASP A 396 -2.24 -21.70 -9.67
N GLU A 397 -3.52 -21.32 -9.50
CA GLU A 397 -4.45 -21.05 -10.60
C GLU A 397 -4.03 -19.86 -11.49
N TYR A 398 -3.15 -19.00 -10.98
CA TYR A 398 -2.61 -17.85 -11.68
C TYR A 398 -1.15 -18.01 -12.12
N SER A 399 -0.57 -19.21 -11.97
CA SER A 399 0.78 -19.51 -12.44
C SER A 399 0.94 -19.20 -13.93
N GLY A 400 1.99 -18.44 -14.27
CA GLY A 400 2.27 -17.99 -15.65
C GLY A 400 1.29 -16.96 -16.21
N LYS A 401 0.40 -16.38 -15.39
CA LYS A 401 -0.45 -15.24 -15.78
C LYS A 401 0.28 -13.93 -15.53
N TYR A 402 -0.09 -12.89 -16.27
CA TYR A 402 0.37 -11.53 -16.00
C TYR A 402 -0.40 -10.87 -14.85
N ARG A 403 -1.59 -11.31 -14.49
CA ARG A 403 -2.34 -10.71 -13.38
C ARG A 403 -3.29 -11.70 -12.72
N GLY A 404 -3.46 -11.59 -11.41
CA GLY A 404 -4.51 -12.30 -10.67
C GLY A 404 -4.06 -12.85 -9.33
N GLY A 405 -5.00 -13.29 -8.51
CA GLY A 405 -4.71 -13.93 -7.22
C GLY A 405 -4.30 -12.97 -6.09
N THR A 406 -4.44 -11.66 -6.32
CA THR A 406 -3.95 -10.63 -5.39
C THR A 406 -5.09 -9.93 -4.66
N TYR A 407 -4.76 -9.17 -3.62
CA TYR A 407 -5.67 -8.23 -2.95
C TYR A 407 -6.37 -7.30 -3.94
N TRP A 408 -5.65 -6.82 -4.96
CA TRP A 408 -6.17 -5.92 -5.98
C TRP A 408 -7.29 -6.55 -6.83
N ASP A 409 -7.36 -7.89 -6.87
CA ASP A 409 -8.41 -8.63 -7.55
C ASP A 409 -9.58 -8.98 -6.61
N GLY A 410 -9.53 -8.55 -5.35
CA GLY A 410 -10.49 -8.93 -4.30
C GLY A 410 -10.38 -10.40 -3.88
N LYS A 411 -9.26 -11.06 -4.20
CA LYS A 411 -9.06 -12.48 -3.88
C LYS A 411 -8.78 -12.64 -2.38
N ILE A 412 -9.50 -13.58 -1.77
CA ILE A 412 -9.20 -14.14 -0.44
C ILE A 412 -8.92 -15.62 -0.69
N TRP A 413 -7.77 -16.08 -0.21
CA TRP A 413 -7.38 -17.49 -0.19
C TRP A 413 -7.88 -18.11 1.11
N GLU A 414 -8.25 -19.38 1.08
CA GLU A 414 -8.91 -20.06 2.20
C GLU A 414 -8.52 -21.53 2.21
N GLU A 415 -8.15 -22.05 3.38
CA GLU A 415 -7.93 -23.47 3.62
C GLU A 415 -8.48 -23.87 4.99
N SER A 416 -9.24 -24.98 5.02
CA SER A 416 -9.79 -25.54 6.26
C SER A 416 -8.82 -26.53 6.88
N ILE A 417 -8.52 -26.36 8.17
CA ILE A 417 -7.71 -27.29 8.95
C ILE A 417 -8.60 -28.01 9.96
N GLU A 418 -8.47 -29.34 10.02
CA GLU A 418 -9.04 -30.18 11.08
C GLU A 418 -8.13 -30.13 12.31
N ILE A 419 -8.67 -29.73 13.45
CA ILE A 419 -7.92 -29.62 14.70
C ILE A 419 -7.95 -30.97 15.43
N PRO A 420 -6.79 -31.61 15.70
CA PRO A 420 -6.72 -32.82 16.51
C PRO A 420 -7.28 -32.61 17.93
N GLU A 421 -7.88 -33.65 18.52
CA GLU A 421 -8.48 -33.56 19.87
C GLU A 421 -7.48 -33.13 20.94
N GLU A 422 -6.20 -33.48 20.77
CA GLU A 422 -5.10 -33.17 21.69
C GLU A 422 -4.44 -31.81 21.43
N ALA A 423 -4.81 -31.11 20.36
CA ALA A 423 -4.19 -29.83 20.02
C ALA A 423 -4.62 -28.74 21.02
N THR A 424 -3.65 -27.95 21.45
CA THR A 424 -3.86 -26.80 22.36
C THR A 424 -3.62 -25.48 21.65
N ASP A 425 -2.76 -25.48 20.64
CA ASP A 425 -2.42 -24.31 19.83
C ASP A 425 -2.35 -24.69 18.36
N ILE A 426 -2.51 -23.69 17.50
CA ILE A 426 -2.22 -23.77 16.06
C ILE A 426 -1.32 -22.60 15.72
N TYR A 427 -0.20 -22.90 15.09
CA TYR A 427 0.67 -21.90 14.49
C TYR A 427 0.57 -22.05 12.98
N ALA A 428 0.40 -20.94 12.25
CA ALA A 428 0.31 -20.97 10.80
C ALA A 428 1.06 -19.81 10.15
N ILE A 429 1.59 -20.05 8.96
CA ILE A 429 2.22 -19.05 8.09
C ILE A 429 1.63 -19.25 6.70
N ALA A 430 1.22 -18.17 6.06
CA ALA A 430 0.90 -18.14 4.65
C ALA A 430 2.16 -17.81 3.85
N VAL A 431 2.32 -18.48 2.72
CA VAL A 431 3.47 -18.36 1.83
C VAL A 431 2.98 -18.05 0.42
N ALA A 432 3.64 -17.14 -0.30
CA ALA A 432 3.35 -16.90 -1.71
C ALA A 432 4.61 -16.68 -2.55
N LYS A 433 4.57 -17.17 -3.79
CA LYS A 433 5.46 -16.80 -4.88
C LYS A 433 4.72 -15.84 -5.81
N VAL A 434 5.37 -14.76 -6.21
CA VAL A 434 4.73 -13.66 -6.92
C VAL A 434 5.55 -13.20 -8.12
N ASP A 435 4.87 -12.70 -9.15
CA ASP A 435 5.45 -11.92 -10.24
C ASP A 435 6.60 -12.58 -11.04
N GLY A 436 6.79 -13.90 -10.93
CA GLY A 436 7.85 -14.66 -11.59
C GLY A 436 7.90 -14.49 -13.11
N ILE A 437 6.74 -14.36 -13.77
CA ILE A 437 6.66 -14.08 -15.22
C ILE A 437 7.45 -12.82 -15.63
N TYR A 438 7.54 -11.83 -14.74
CA TYR A 438 8.20 -10.55 -15.00
C TYR A 438 9.71 -10.58 -14.87
N GLY A 439 10.28 -11.69 -14.39
CA GLY A 439 11.73 -11.91 -14.48
C GLY A 439 12.23 -12.03 -15.92
N ASN A 440 11.34 -12.26 -16.90
CA ASN A 440 11.68 -12.36 -18.31
C ASN A 440 11.69 -10.98 -18.99
N CYS A 441 12.81 -10.64 -19.63
CA CYS A 441 12.92 -9.42 -20.44
C CYS A 441 12.53 -9.65 -21.90
N ILE A 442 11.95 -8.62 -22.52
CA ILE A 442 11.83 -8.59 -23.98
C ILE A 442 13.18 -8.25 -24.63
N ALA A 443 13.36 -8.62 -25.89
CA ALA A 443 14.54 -8.29 -26.70
C ALA A 443 15.90 -8.48 -25.98
N PRO A 444 16.18 -9.67 -25.41
CA PRO A 444 17.40 -9.91 -24.64
C PRO A 444 18.69 -9.76 -25.45
N GLN A 445 18.62 -9.84 -26.77
CA GLN A 445 19.75 -9.55 -27.65
C GLN A 445 20.18 -8.07 -27.66
N GLU A 446 19.28 -7.17 -27.26
CA GLU A 446 19.55 -5.72 -27.15
C GLU A 446 19.86 -5.33 -25.70
N TYR A 447 19.05 -5.80 -24.74
CA TYR A 447 19.11 -5.37 -23.34
C TYR A 447 19.89 -6.30 -22.41
N GLY A 448 20.10 -7.56 -22.82
CA GLY A 448 20.51 -8.65 -21.93
C GLY A 448 19.31 -9.38 -21.29
N GLU A 449 19.60 -10.40 -20.50
CA GLU A 449 18.58 -11.32 -19.97
C GLU A 449 17.92 -10.85 -18.66
N ASN A 450 18.52 -9.88 -17.99
CA ASN A 450 18.10 -9.46 -16.65
C ASN A 450 17.20 -8.22 -16.69
N SER A 451 16.19 -8.22 -15.82
CA SER A 451 15.36 -7.03 -15.55
C SER A 451 16.23 -5.83 -15.21
N TYR A 452 15.80 -4.62 -15.57
CA TYR A 452 16.45 -3.38 -15.09
C TYR A 452 15.87 -2.96 -13.74
N LEU A 453 14.63 -3.38 -13.43
CA LEU A 453 13.92 -3.00 -12.23
C LEU A 453 14.43 -3.74 -10.98
N ARG A 454 14.92 -2.98 -10.00
CA ARG A 454 15.22 -3.45 -8.64
C ARG A 454 14.04 -4.21 -8.05
N ILE A 455 12.83 -3.68 -8.22
CA ILE A 455 11.60 -4.26 -7.69
C ILE A 455 11.31 -5.67 -8.23
N ILE A 456 11.70 -5.96 -9.48
CA ILE A 456 11.52 -7.27 -10.10
C ILE A 456 12.63 -8.21 -9.69
N LYS A 457 13.88 -7.74 -9.63
CA LYS A 457 15.01 -8.54 -9.15
C LYS A 457 14.76 -9.03 -7.73
N GLU A 458 14.28 -8.15 -6.84
CA GLU A 458 13.91 -8.46 -5.46
C GLU A 458 12.88 -9.60 -5.35
N ARG A 459 11.90 -9.67 -6.25
CA ARG A 459 10.80 -10.66 -6.17
C ARG A 459 10.99 -11.92 -7.03
N THR A 460 11.97 -11.94 -7.94
CA THR A 460 12.13 -13.03 -8.93
C THR A 460 13.50 -13.69 -8.96
N ASN A 461 14.52 -13.12 -8.30
CA ASN A 461 15.88 -13.64 -8.30
C ASN A 461 16.40 -13.84 -6.88
N GLU A 462 16.40 -15.07 -6.37
CA GLU A 462 16.88 -15.42 -5.02
C GLU A 462 18.36 -15.06 -4.76
N SER A 463 19.18 -14.96 -5.82
CA SER A 463 20.59 -14.57 -5.68
C SER A 463 20.80 -13.06 -5.82
N TYR A 464 19.73 -12.27 -5.97
CA TYR A 464 19.85 -10.82 -6.04
C TYR A 464 20.36 -10.26 -4.72
N HIS A 465 21.34 -9.37 -4.82
CA HIS A 465 21.93 -8.69 -3.68
C HIS A 465 22.43 -7.34 -4.15
N GLU A 466 21.92 -6.27 -3.54
CA GLU A 466 22.31 -4.89 -3.82
C GLU A 466 22.62 -4.21 -2.49
N VAL A 467 23.74 -3.49 -2.45
CA VAL A 467 24.18 -2.73 -1.27
C VAL A 467 24.28 -1.26 -1.67
N LEU A 468 23.49 -0.42 -1.03
CA LEU A 468 23.45 1.02 -1.25
C LEU A 468 23.90 1.75 0.02
N ASN A 469 24.63 2.85 -0.15
CA ASN A 469 25.02 3.72 0.95
C ASN A 469 24.06 4.91 0.97
N THR A 470 22.98 4.78 1.73
CA THR A 470 21.88 5.73 1.79
C THR A 470 22.07 6.75 2.91
N SER A 471 21.21 7.77 2.96
CA SER A 471 21.19 8.75 4.06
C SER A 471 20.96 8.10 5.42
N ASP A 472 20.24 6.97 5.45
CA ASP A 472 19.89 6.24 6.67
C ASP A 472 20.89 5.12 7.03
N GLY A 473 21.96 4.97 6.23
CA GLY A 473 23.06 4.03 6.47
C GLY A 473 23.27 3.07 5.31
N ILE A 474 23.80 1.89 5.60
CA ILE A 474 23.97 0.86 4.58
C ILE A 474 22.65 0.11 4.43
N GLU A 475 22.04 0.22 3.27
CA GLU A 475 20.87 -0.57 2.89
C GLU A 475 21.26 -1.78 2.07
N VAL A 476 20.65 -2.91 2.40
CA VAL A 476 20.83 -4.17 1.70
C VAL A 476 19.48 -4.62 1.16
N ILE A 477 19.44 -4.90 -0.13
CA ILE A 477 18.27 -5.42 -0.82
C ILE A 477 18.57 -6.83 -1.26
N GLU A 478 17.75 -7.78 -0.84
CA GLU A 478 17.94 -9.20 -1.10
C GLU A 478 16.78 -9.78 -1.92
N GLY A 479 17.10 -10.76 -2.73
CA GLY A 479 16.15 -11.52 -3.50
C GLY A 479 15.31 -12.48 -2.66
N HIS A 480 13.98 -12.41 -2.81
CA HIS A 480 13.02 -13.31 -2.17
C HIS A 480 12.03 -13.87 -3.20
N ILE A 481 12.14 -15.17 -3.49
CA ILE A 481 11.16 -15.88 -4.32
C ILE A 481 9.89 -16.20 -3.52
N TRP A 482 10.03 -16.45 -2.21
CA TRP A 482 8.94 -16.82 -1.31
C TRP A 482 8.71 -15.77 -0.25
N TRP A 483 7.55 -15.12 -0.34
CA TRP A 483 7.06 -14.12 0.61
C TRP A 483 6.21 -14.81 1.68
N ARG A 484 6.25 -14.28 2.91
CA ARG A 484 5.64 -14.95 4.08
C ARG A 484 4.81 -13.96 4.89
N SER A 485 3.69 -14.43 5.43
CA SER A 485 2.97 -13.68 6.46
C SER A 485 3.69 -13.76 7.81
N PRO A 486 3.37 -12.86 8.77
CA PRO A 486 3.66 -13.11 10.18
C PRO A 486 3.02 -14.43 10.64
N ILE A 487 3.64 -15.08 11.63
CA ILE A 487 3.05 -16.28 12.25
C ILE A 487 1.70 -15.90 12.87
N LEU A 488 0.65 -16.60 12.44
CA LEU A 488 -0.64 -16.64 13.10
C LEU A 488 -0.57 -17.67 14.22
N HIS A 489 -0.91 -17.26 15.43
CA HIS A 489 -1.06 -18.12 16.59
C HIS A 489 -2.54 -18.15 16.97
N LEU A 490 -3.13 -19.33 17.01
CA LEU A 490 -4.50 -19.56 17.45
C LEU A 490 -4.50 -20.51 18.65
N LYS A 491 -5.46 -20.31 19.54
CA LYS A 491 -5.62 -21.11 20.75
C LYS A 491 -6.79 -22.07 20.58
N VAL A 492 -6.63 -23.34 20.92
CA VAL A 492 -7.70 -24.32 20.79
C VAL A 492 -8.52 -24.35 22.09
N GLY A 493 -9.83 -24.12 21.98
CA GLY A 493 -10.75 -24.11 23.12
C GLY A 493 -11.47 -22.77 23.29
N GLY A 494 -11.63 -22.31 24.53
CA GLY A 494 -12.26 -21.02 24.85
C GLY A 494 -13.78 -21.12 24.95
N ILE A 495 -14.46 -19.97 24.84
CA ILE A 495 -15.93 -19.88 24.84
C ILE A 495 -16.44 -20.44 23.50
N VAL A 496 -17.08 -21.61 23.55
CA VAL A 496 -17.69 -22.24 22.36
C VAL A 496 -19.17 -21.90 22.20
N GLU A 497 -19.82 -21.44 23.28
CA GLU A 497 -21.17 -20.90 23.24
C GLU A 497 -21.31 -19.81 24.31
N PRO A 498 -21.89 -18.63 24.03
CA PRO A 498 -22.29 -18.12 22.70
C PRO A 498 -21.10 -17.88 21.76
N ARG A 499 -21.27 -18.16 20.46
CA ARG A 499 -20.39 -17.66 19.42
C ARG A 499 -20.58 -16.16 19.21
N GLU A 500 -19.49 -15.46 18.92
CA GLU A 500 -19.55 -14.06 18.55
C GLU A 500 -20.23 -13.87 17.18
N GLY A 501 -21.08 -12.85 17.06
CA GLY A 501 -21.77 -12.52 15.80
C GLY A 501 -23.12 -13.22 15.60
N TYR A 502 -23.53 -14.11 16.51
CA TYR A 502 -24.73 -14.94 16.37
C TYR A 502 -25.94 -14.43 17.17
N LEU A 503 -27.14 -14.71 16.64
CA LEU A 503 -28.41 -14.58 17.34
C LEU A 503 -28.75 -15.89 18.05
N TYR A 504 -28.98 -15.80 19.35
CA TYR A 504 -29.48 -16.88 20.20
C TYR A 504 -30.87 -16.57 20.73
N ALA A 505 -31.76 -17.56 20.70
CA ALA A 505 -33.08 -17.48 21.31
C ALA A 505 -33.36 -18.73 22.15
N MET A 506 -33.67 -18.54 23.43
CA MET A 506 -33.99 -19.61 24.39
C MET A 506 -32.93 -20.73 24.46
N GLY A 507 -31.66 -20.35 24.37
CA GLY A 507 -30.51 -21.27 24.43
C GLY A 507 -30.30 -22.05 23.13
N LYS A 508 -30.83 -21.55 22.01
CA LYS A 508 -30.57 -22.11 20.68
C LYS A 508 -29.99 -21.06 19.78
N GLU A 509 -28.97 -21.47 19.03
CA GLU A 509 -28.45 -20.69 17.92
C GLU A 509 -29.50 -20.60 16.80
N ILE A 510 -29.71 -19.40 16.26
CA ILE A 510 -30.72 -19.13 15.24
C ILE A 510 -30.09 -18.78 13.90
N ALA A 511 -29.16 -17.82 13.89
CA ALA A 511 -28.47 -17.36 12.68
C ALA A 511 -27.25 -16.51 13.03
N GLU A 512 -26.28 -16.48 12.13
CA GLU A 512 -25.21 -15.48 12.13
C GLU A 512 -25.75 -14.14 11.62
N ILE A 513 -25.57 -13.07 12.39
CA ILE A 513 -26.12 -11.74 12.09
C ILE A 513 -25.08 -10.61 12.25
N GLY A 514 -23.81 -10.96 12.43
CA GLY A 514 -22.69 -10.02 12.62
C GLY A 514 -22.67 -9.29 13.96
N LYS A 515 -23.61 -9.58 14.87
CA LYS A 515 -23.65 -9.07 16.25
C LYS A 515 -24.17 -10.16 17.18
N THR A 516 -23.54 -10.31 18.33
CA THR A 516 -24.01 -11.29 19.33
C THR A 516 -25.24 -10.74 20.06
N ILE A 517 -26.39 -11.39 19.85
CA ILE A 517 -27.65 -11.04 20.53
C ILE A 517 -28.22 -12.30 21.17
N ILE A 518 -28.55 -12.22 22.45
CA ILE A 518 -29.01 -13.36 23.24
C ILE A 518 -30.35 -13.02 23.87
N ILE A 519 -31.39 -13.77 23.51
CA ILE A 519 -32.76 -13.55 23.98
C ILE A 519 -33.24 -14.77 24.77
N GLY A 520 -33.56 -14.57 26.05
CA GLY A 520 -33.96 -15.64 26.95
C GLY A 520 -32.76 -16.42 27.52
N LYS A 521 -33.01 -17.63 28.04
CA LYS A 521 -31.98 -18.44 28.72
C LYS A 521 -30.75 -18.67 27.83
N MET A 522 -29.57 -18.68 28.45
CA MET A 522 -28.32 -18.98 27.76
C MET A 522 -27.31 -19.61 28.70
N ASN A 523 -26.60 -20.62 28.22
CA ASN A 523 -25.45 -21.17 28.89
C ASN A 523 -24.18 -20.67 28.19
N VAL A 524 -23.20 -20.26 28.98
CA VAL A 524 -21.83 -20.04 28.53
C VAL A 524 -21.12 -21.37 28.67
N ARG A 525 -20.68 -21.96 27.56
CA ARG A 525 -19.92 -23.20 27.54
C ARG A 525 -18.48 -22.91 27.14
N VAL A 526 -17.56 -23.49 27.90
CA VAL A 526 -16.12 -23.39 27.65
C VAL A 526 -15.58 -24.77 27.32
N MET A 527 -14.78 -24.85 26.26
CA MET A 527 -14.11 -26.08 25.83
C MET A 527 -12.59 -25.92 25.99
N GLY A 528 -11.92 -27.00 26.38
CA GLY A 528 -10.47 -27.04 26.60
C GLY A 528 -10.11 -27.85 27.85
N ASP A 529 -8.81 -28.11 28.02
CA ASP A 529 -8.27 -28.80 29.19
C ASP A 529 -7.79 -27.80 30.23
N TYR A 530 -8.66 -27.50 31.20
CA TYR A 530 -8.41 -26.51 32.24
C TYR A 530 -8.60 -27.13 33.63
N GLU A 531 -7.84 -26.65 34.61
CA GLU A 531 -8.02 -27.02 36.02
C GLU A 531 -9.24 -26.34 36.63
N LYS A 532 -9.58 -25.13 36.13
CA LYS A 532 -10.67 -24.29 36.62
C LYS A 532 -11.08 -23.27 35.55
N VAL A 533 -12.35 -22.87 35.54
CA VAL A 533 -12.88 -21.77 34.74
C VAL A 533 -13.71 -20.83 35.62
N ASP A 534 -13.34 -19.55 35.64
CA ASP A 534 -14.11 -18.49 36.28
C ASP A 534 -14.91 -17.71 35.23
N PHE A 535 -16.20 -17.54 35.46
CA PHE A 535 -17.11 -16.82 34.57
C PHE A 535 -17.45 -15.44 35.13
N TYR A 536 -17.35 -14.42 34.29
CA TYR A 536 -17.54 -13.01 34.62
C TYR A 536 -18.57 -12.36 33.69
N ILE A 537 -19.29 -11.37 34.24
CA ILE A 537 -20.00 -10.36 33.45
C ILE A 537 -19.48 -8.99 33.86
N ASP A 538 -19.01 -8.20 32.89
CA ASP A 538 -18.47 -6.85 33.09
C ASP A 538 -17.40 -6.80 34.19
N ASN A 539 -16.48 -7.77 34.20
CA ASN A 539 -15.44 -7.98 35.20
C ASN A 539 -15.91 -8.37 36.61
N GLU A 540 -17.21 -8.62 36.82
CA GLU A 540 -17.71 -9.18 38.07
C GLU A 540 -17.79 -10.71 37.98
N LEU A 541 -17.11 -11.40 38.90
CA LEU A 541 -17.16 -12.87 39.00
C LEU A 541 -18.59 -13.32 39.32
N LYS A 542 -19.11 -14.24 38.50
CA LYS A 542 -20.47 -14.79 38.63
C LYS A 542 -20.47 -16.27 39.01
N PHE A 543 -19.51 -17.04 38.51
CA PHE A 543 -19.44 -18.48 38.76
C PHE A 543 -18.00 -18.97 38.66
N GLU A 544 -17.66 -19.99 39.43
CA GLU A 544 -16.39 -20.71 39.38
C GLU A 544 -16.73 -22.18 39.16
N ASP A 545 -16.12 -22.78 38.15
CA ASP A 545 -16.30 -24.18 37.81
C ASP A 545 -14.95 -24.89 37.77
N SER A 546 -14.82 -25.99 38.51
CA SER A 546 -13.60 -26.80 38.57
C SER A 546 -13.83 -28.21 38.02
N LEU A 547 -15.01 -28.48 37.44
CA LEU A 547 -15.37 -29.80 36.94
C LEU A 547 -15.93 -29.70 35.51
N PRO A 548 -15.27 -30.32 34.51
CA PRO A 548 -15.81 -30.33 33.16
C PRO A 548 -17.11 -31.15 33.08
N PRO A 549 -18.03 -30.82 32.14
CA PRO A 549 -17.96 -29.72 31.18
C PRO A 549 -18.13 -28.35 31.85
N PHE A 550 -17.26 -27.39 31.52
CA PHE A 550 -17.29 -26.05 32.09
C PHE A 550 -18.47 -25.27 31.51
N GLU A 551 -19.49 -25.05 32.33
CA GLU A 551 -20.74 -24.44 31.88
C GLU A 551 -21.39 -23.56 32.94
N TRP A 552 -21.85 -22.38 32.53
CA TRP A 552 -22.55 -21.47 33.41
C TRP A 552 -23.79 -20.87 32.74
N GLN A 553 -24.95 -21.00 33.39
CA GLN A 553 -26.18 -20.37 32.91
C GLN A 553 -26.25 -18.89 33.31
N ILE A 554 -26.34 -18.00 32.32
CA ILE A 554 -26.52 -16.57 32.53
C ILE A 554 -27.93 -16.30 33.06
N ASN A 555 -28.03 -15.46 34.09
CA ASN A 555 -29.30 -15.09 34.71
C ASN A 555 -29.42 -13.57 34.87
N ASN A 556 -30.65 -13.04 34.84
CA ASN A 556 -31.00 -11.65 35.15
C ASN A 556 -30.06 -10.58 34.59
N THR A 557 -29.80 -10.60 33.28
CA THR A 557 -28.88 -9.66 32.64
C THR A 557 -29.54 -9.01 31.41
N ILE A 558 -29.57 -7.68 31.39
CA ILE A 558 -30.19 -6.89 30.31
C ILE A 558 -29.28 -5.75 29.90
N GLY A 559 -28.95 -5.70 28.60
CA GLY A 559 -28.18 -4.60 28.03
C GLY A 559 -26.97 -5.11 27.25
N LYS A 560 -26.04 -4.20 26.98
CA LYS A 560 -24.75 -4.53 26.36
C LYS A 560 -23.77 -4.92 27.46
N HIS A 561 -23.27 -6.14 27.41
CA HIS A 561 -22.37 -6.70 28.40
C HIS A 561 -21.19 -7.40 27.74
N GLU A 562 -20.10 -7.54 28.50
CA GLU A 562 -18.98 -8.42 28.19
C GLU A 562 -19.04 -9.66 29.06
N ILE A 563 -19.23 -10.83 28.43
CA ILE A 563 -19.04 -12.13 29.06
C ILE A 563 -17.56 -12.43 28.97
N LYS A 564 -16.91 -12.73 30.09
CA LYS A 564 -15.49 -13.07 30.12
C LYS A 564 -15.29 -14.36 30.91
N VAL A 565 -14.38 -15.22 30.45
CA VAL A 565 -13.94 -16.39 31.20
C VAL A 565 -12.44 -16.30 31.48
N LYS A 566 -12.02 -16.66 32.68
CA LYS A 566 -10.61 -16.94 33.00
C LYS A 566 -10.45 -18.45 33.12
N MET A 567 -9.55 -19.00 32.31
CA MET A 567 -9.29 -20.44 32.22
C MET A 567 -7.91 -20.70 32.80
N TYR A 568 -7.83 -21.55 33.83
CA TYR A 568 -6.60 -21.82 34.56
C TYR A 568 -6.03 -23.18 34.15
N HIS A 569 -4.73 -23.24 33.88
CA HIS A 569 -4.02 -24.46 33.54
C HIS A 569 -2.67 -24.51 34.27
N ARG A 570 -2.01 -25.67 34.21
CA ARG A 570 -0.81 -25.99 35.02
C ARG A 570 0.38 -25.02 34.87
N GLY A 571 0.36 -24.13 33.88
CA GLY A 571 1.41 -23.17 33.56
C GLY A 571 0.99 -21.70 33.52
N GLY A 572 -0.29 -21.38 33.77
CA GLY A 572 -0.79 -20.01 33.63
C GLY A 572 -2.31 -19.87 33.67
N GLU A 573 -2.78 -18.67 33.33
CA GLU A 573 -4.19 -18.38 33.09
C GLU A 573 -4.37 -17.71 31.73
N GLU A 574 -5.49 -18.00 31.08
CA GLU A 574 -5.90 -17.36 29.83
C GLU A 574 -7.27 -16.70 29.98
N GLU A 575 -7.51 -15.68 29.17
CA GLU A 575 -8.80 -14.97 29.15
C GLU A 575 -9.42 -15.02 27.77
N ASP A 576 -10.70 -15.37 27.71
CA ASP A 576 -11.54 -15.27 26.52
C ASP A 576 -12.80 -14.45 26.82
N LYS A 577 -13.32 -13.74 25.83
CA LYS A 577 -14.42 -12.80 26.02
C LYS A 577 -15.33 -12.70 24.80
N VAL A 578 -16.63 -12.55 25.07
CA VAL A 578 -17.66 -12.31 24.07
C VAL A 578 -18.49 -11.10 24.47
N LYS A 579 -18.58 -10.12 23.58
CA LYS A 579 -19.49 -8.97 23.75
C LYS A 579 -20.86 -9.30 23.19
N ALA A 580 -21.90 -9.11 24.00
CA ALA A 580 -23.26 -9.45 23.59
C ALA A 580 -24.31 -8.44 24.09
N PHE A 581 -25.38 -8.30 23.32
CA PHE A 581 -26.63 -7.73 23.83
C PHE A 581 -27.47 -8.82 24.45
N LEU A 582 -27.63 -8.76 25.77
CA LEU A 582 -28.34 -9.74 26.57
C LEU A 582 -29.76 -9.25 26.87
N PHE A 583 -30.75 -10.10 26.64
CA PHE A 583 -32.14 -9.92 27.04
C PHE A 583 -32.59 -11.14 27.86
N ILE A 584 -31.97 -11.31 29.02
CA ILE A 584 -32.16 -12.48 29.88
C ILE A 584 -32.90 -12.06 31.14
N LEU A 585 -34.19 -12.36 31.14
CA LEU A 585 -35.08 -12.23 32.30
C LEU A 585 -35.31 -13.64 32.84
N ASN A 586 -35.14 -13.84 34.14
CA ASN A 586 -35.44 -15.13 34.78
C ASN A 586 -36.88 -15.60 34.48
#